data_AF-A0A962UE00-F1
#
_entry.id   AF-A0A962UE00-F1
#
_cell.length_a   1.000
_cell.length_b   1.000
_cell.length_c   1.000
_cell.angle_alpha   90.00
_cell.angle_beta   90.00
_cell.angle_gamma   90.00
#
_symmetry.space_group_name_H-M   'P 1'
#
loop_
_entity.id
_entity.type
_entity.pdbx_description
1 polymer ?
#
loop_
_entity_poly.entity_id
_entity_poly.type
_entity_poly.pdbx_seq_one_letter_code
_entity_poly.pdbx_strand_id
1 'polypeptide(L)'
;MEKGRSTNTQRKVHLDCGVNFVASEADLDEFTRQLDEATKFLETHQTTIAKMVATPGVEFAVLDFGVCLRQGYVAQFCYFPPNFIQLAAKTGVGVEVSQYACSDEDDEKS
;
A
#
# COMPACT_ATOMS: atom_id res chain seq x y z
N MET A 1 26.32 -45.92 20.58
CA MET A 1 26.62 -44.48 20.44
C MET A 1 26.42 -44.10 18.99
N GLU A 2 25.23 -43.62 18.64
CA GLU A 2 24.88 -43.25 17.27
C GLU A 2 24.90 -41.72 17.18
N LYS A 3 25.79 -41.16 16.34
CA LYS A 3 25.89 -39.72 16.13
C LYS A 3 24.64 -39.24 15.37
N GLY A 4 23.86 -38.37 16.01
CA GLY A 4 22.73 -37.69 15.40
C GLY A 4 23.15 -36.94 14.14
N ARG A 5 22.52 -37.30 13.02
CA ARG A 5 22.65 -36.64 11.72
C ARG A 5 22.10 -35.21 11.84
N SER A 6 22.97 -34.21 11.81
CA SER A 6 22.56 -32.82 11.68
C SER A 6 21.98 -32.62 10.29
N THR A 7 20.65 -32.59 10.19
CA THR A 7 19.98 -32.13 8.98
C THR A 7 20.22 -30.63 8.86
N ASN A 8 21.19 -30.27 8.03
CA ASN A 8 21.47 -28.90 7.63
C ASN A 8 20.28 -28.40 6.79
N THR A 9 19.26 -27.87 7.46
CA THR A 9 18.15 -27.17 6.81
C THR A 9 18.70 -25.82 6.35
N GLN A 10 19.22 -25.78 5.12
CA GLN A 10 19.56 -24.51 4.46
C GLN A 10 18.28 -23.67 4.40
N ARG A 11 18.16 -22.69 5.30
CA ARG A 11 17.10 -21.68 5.24
C ARG A 11 17.34 -20.86 3.99
N LYS A 12 16.43 -20.97 3.02
CA LYS A 12 16.40 -20.09 1.85
C LYS A 12 16.08 -18.69 2.35
N VAL A 13 17.09 -17.82 2.43
CA VAL A 13 16.93 -16.43 2.82
C VAL A 13 16.33 -15.70 1.62
N HIS A 14 15.21 -15.00 1.82
CA HIS A 14 14.65 -14.11 0.80
C HIS A 14 15.58 -12.89 0.67
N LEU A 15 15.92 -12.55 -0.57
CA LEU A 15 16.78 -11.39 -0.85
C LEU A 15 16.08 -10.08 -0.46
N ASP A 16 14.76 -10.07 -0.67
CA ASP A 16 13.89 -8.91 -0.43
C ASP A 16 12.81 -9.29 0.59
N CYS A 17 12.46 -8.33 1.43
CA CYS A 17 11.35 -8.46 2.37
C CYS A 17 10.63 -7.11 2.51
N GLY A 18 9.38 -7.16 2.95
CA GLY A 18 8.55 -5.97 3.11
C GLY A 18 7.54 -6.12 4.24
N VAL A 19 6.93 -5.01 4.60
CA VAL A 19 5.84 -4.94 5.58
C VAL A 19 4.76 -4.02 5.03
N ASN A 20 3.51 -4.33 5.30
CA ASN A 20 2.36 -3.51 4.95
C ASN A 20 1.62 -3.04 6.21
N PHE A 21 1.01 -1.86 6.09
CA PHE A 21 0.15 -1.29 7.13
C PHE A 21 -1.14 -0.83 6.47
N VAL A 22 -2.27 -1.10 7.12
CA VAL A 22 -3.57 -0.67 6.63
C VAL A 22 -3.75 0.81 6.95
N ALA A 23 -3.82 1.64 5.92
CA ALA A 23 -4.10 3.08 6.06
C ALA A 23 -5.59 3.39 5.91
N SER A 24 -6.34 2.53 5.22
CA SER A 24 -7.79 2.62 5.02
C SER A 24 -8.38 1.23 4.87
N GLU A 25 -9.59 1.02 5.39
CA GLU A 25 -10.40 -0.20 5.21
C GLU A 25 -11.52 0.03 4.17
N ALA A 26 -11.37 1.03 3.30
CA ALA A 26 -12.33 1.31 2.25
C ALA A 26 -12.14 0.39 1.04
N ASP A 27 -13.25 0.05 0.39
CA ASP A 27 -13.25 -0.86 -0.76
C ASP A 27 -12.75 -0.19 -2.05
N LEU A 28 -12.57 -0.98 -3.12
CA LEU A 28 -11.96 -0.54 -4.39
C LEU A 28 -12.77 0.56 -5.11
N ASP A 29 -14.06 0.68 -4.85
CA ASP A 29 -14.94 1.70 -5.41
C ASP A 29 -15.06 2.95 -4.53
N GLU A 30 -14.46 2.94 -3.35
CA GLU A 30 -14.50 4.02 -2.36
C GLU A 30 -13.23 4.89 -2.36
N PHE A 31 -12.67 5.23 -3.52
CA PHE A 31 -11.40 5.98 -3.63
C PHE A 31 -11.36 7.27 -2.79
N THR A 32 -12.46 8.04 -2.74
CA THR A 32 -12.52 9.25 -1.91
C THR A 32 -12.34 8.96 -0.43
N ARG A 33 -12.93 7.86 0.07
CA ARG A 33 -12.78 7.44 1.47
C ARG A 33 -11.37 6.93 1.73
N GLN A 34 -10.79 6.14 0.81
CA GLN A 34 -9.38 5.72 0.89
C GLN A 34 -8.45 6.92 1.05
N LEU A 35 -8.66 7.96 0.24
CA LEU A 35 -7.85 9.16 0.23
C LEU A 35 -7.99 9.98 1.53
N ASP A 36 -9.21 10.15 2.04
CA ASP A 36 -9.47 10.89 3.28
C ASP A 36 -8.86 10.17 4.49
N GLU A 37 -9.00 8.85 4.56
CA GLU A 37 -8.42 8.03 5.63
C GLU A 37 -6.89 7.98 5.54
N ALA A 38 -6.33 7.80 4.35
CA ALA A 38 -4.88 7.85 4.12
C ALA A 38 -4.28 9.22 4.48
N THR A 39 -5.00 10.31 4.20
CA THR A 39 -4.58 11.67 4.60
C THR A 39 -4.48 11.77 6.12
N LYS A 40 -5.52 11.35 6.84
CA LYS A 40 -5.52 11.32 8.32
C LYS A 40 -4.42 10.41 8.87
N PHE A 41 -4.16 9.28 8.22
CA PHE A 41 -3.09 8.35 8.59
C PHE A 41 -1.72 9.03 8.49
N LEU A 42 -1.45 9.72 7.37
CA LEU A 42 -0.21 10.49 7.17
C LEU A 42 -0.07 11.62 8.20
N GLU A 43 -1.14 12.37 8.48
CA GLU A 43 -1.12 13.44 9.48
C GLU A 43 -0.80 12.90 10.89
N THR A 44 -1.44 11.79 11.26
CA THR A 44 -1.30 11.18 12.59
C THR A 44 0.08 10.56 12.79
N HIS A 45 0.61 9.88 11.76
CA HIS A 45 1.81 9.06 11.87
C HIS A 45 3.03 9.66 11.16
N GLN A 46 2.95 10.91 10.73
CA GLN A 46 3.95 11.60 9.89
C GLN A 46 5.40 11.37 10.37
N THR A 47 5.64 11.55 11.66
CA THR A 47 6.99 11.43 12.26
C THR A 47 7.48 9.98 12.27
N THR A 48 6.59 9.02 12.52
CA THR A 48 6.93 7.59 12.57
C THR A 48 7.21 7.08 11.16
N ILE A 49 6.35 7.41 10.19
CA ILE A 49 6.53 7.04 8.79
C ILE A 49 7.85 7.60 8.27
N ALA A 50 8.14 8.88 8.48
CA ALA A 50 9.39 9.49 8.03
C ALA A 50 10.64 8.78 8.61
N LYS A 51 10.58 8.31 9.87
CA LYS A 51 11.67 7.53 10.47
C LYS A 51 11.81 6.14 9.85
N MET A 52 10.69 5.48 9.54
CA MET A 52 10.68 4.19 8.87
C MET A 52 11.28 4.31 7.47
N VAL A 53 10.85 5.31 6.69
CA VAL A 53 11.41 5.60 5.36
C VAL A 53 12.91 5.88 5.42
N ALA A 54 13.37 6.64 6.42
CA ALA A 54 14.79 6.95 6.60
C ALA A 54 15.64 5.80 7.18
N THR A 55 15.04 4.64 7.47
CA THR A 55 15.77 3.51 8.06
C THR A 55 16.75 2.91 7.04
N PRO A 56 18.03 2.70 7.38
CA PRO A 56 19.01 2.12 6.47
C PRO A 56 18.55 0.77 5.91
N GLY A 57 18.62 0.62 4.60
CA GLY A 57 18.18 -0.60 3.89
C GLY A 57 16.72 -0.59 3.45
N VAL A 58 15.93 0.43 3.79
CA VAL A 58 14.62 0.65 3.15
C VAL A 58 14.86 1.21 1.76
N GLU A 59 14.44 0.46 0.74
CA GLU A 59 14.58 0.84 -0.67
C GLU A 59 13.34 1.56 -1.19
N PHE A 60 12.15 1.15 -0.73
CA PHE A 60 10.87 1.67 -1.19
C PHE A 60 9.89 1.87 -0.02
N ALA A 61 9.09 2.92 -0.11
CA ALA A 61 7.95 3.15 0.76
C ALA A 61 6.86 3.83 -0.06
N VAL A 62 5.68 3.20 -0.11
CA VAL A 62 4.60 3.58 -1.03
C VAL A 62 3.27 3.50 -0.29
N LEU A 63 2.38 4.47 -0.56
CA LEU A 63 0.95 4.35 -0.34
C LEU A 63 0.31 3.85 -1.63
N ASP A 64 -0.23 2.63 -1.60
CA ASP A 64 -0.92 2.01 -2.72
C ASP A 64 -2.44 2.18 -2.58
N PHE A 65 -3.08 2.69 -3.64
CA PHE A 65 -4.53 2.84 -3.74
C PHE A 65 -5.07 1.83 -4.75
N GLY A 66 -5.80 0.84 -4.25
CA GLY A 66 -6.54 -0.08 -5.09
C GLY A 66 -7.83 0.58 -5.57
N VAL A 67 -8.00 0.73 -6.88
CA VAL A 67 -9.22 1.31 -7.46
C VAL A 67 -9.83 0.39 -8.51
N CYS A 68 -11.16 0.43 -8.55
CA CYS A 68 -11.94 -0.31 -9.53
C CYS A 68 -11.88 0.35 -10.92
N LEU A 69 -11.42 -0.39 -11.92
CA LEU A 69 -11.47 -0.03 -13.34
C LEU A 69 -12.81 -0.50 -13.93
N ARG A 70 -13.78 0.42 -13.97
CA ARG A 70 -15.11 0.16 -14.55
C ARG A 70 -15.07 0.05 -16.07
N GLN A 71 -15.58 -1.05 -16.62
CA GLN A 71 -15.66 -1.24 -18.07
C GLN A 71 -16.68 -0.29 -18.70
N GLY A 72 -16.47 0.09 -19.97
CA GLY A 72 -17.34 1.00 -20.71
C GLY A 72 -17.10 2.50 -20.49
N TYR A 73 -16.33 2.88 -19.46
CA TYR A 73 -15.89 4.26 -19.26
C TYR A 73 -14.67 4.57 -20.12
N VAL A 74 -14.72 5.66 -20.90
CA VAL A 74 -13.62 6.09 -21.79
C VAL A 74 -12.43 6.66 -20.99
N ALA A 75 -12.69 7.19 -19.80
CA ALA A 75 -11.65 7.72 -18.91
C ALA A 75 -12.07 7.58 -17.45
N GLN A 76 -11.09 7.35 -16.59
CA GLN A 76 -11.21 7.34 -15.13
C GLN A 76 -10.06 8.14 -14.55
N PHE A 77 -10.34 8.89 -13.49
CA PHE A 77 -9.39 9.84 -12.92
C PHE A 77 -9.33 9.66 -11.41
N CYS A 78 -8.10 9.55 -10.89
CA CYS A 78 -7.83 9.68 -9.47
C CYS A 78 -7.28 11.09 -9.23
N TYR A 79 -7.99 11.89 -8.43
CA TYR A 79 -7.55 13.22 -8.06
C TYR A 79 -6.93 13.18 -6.67
N PHE A 80 -5.68 13.63 -6.56
CA PHE A 80 -4.96 13.76 -5.30
C PHE A 80 -4.86 15.24 -4.91
N PRO A 81 -5.53 15.65 -3.81
CA PRO A 81 -5.47 17.01 -3.30
C PRO A 81 -4.03 17.46 -2.96
N PRO A 82 -3.70 18.76 -3.13
CA PRO A 82 -2.35 19.27 -2.85
C PRO A 82 -1.86 19.02 -1.42
N ASN A 83 -2.74 19.07 -0.42
CA ASN A 83 -2.39 18.77 0.98
C ASN A 83 -1.94 17.31 1.15
N PHE A 84 -2.65 16.36 0.54
CA PHE A 84 -2.26 14.96 0.54
C PHE A 84 -0.88 14.76 -0.12
N ILE A 85 -0.67 15.35 -1.31
CA ILE A 85 0.62 15.26 -2.02
C ILE A 85 1.76 15.85 -1.18
N GLN A 86 1.54 16.98 -0.51
CA GLN A 86 2.52 17.59 0.38
C GLN A 86 2.85 16.69 1.57
N LEU A 87 1.85 16.06 2.19
CA LEU A 87 2.05 15.13 3.30
C LEU A 87 2.86 13.91 2.86
N ALA A 88 2.49 13.28 1.74
CA ALA A 88 3.17 12.12 1.19
C ALA A 88 4.66 12.45 0.91
N ALA A 89 4.91 13.56 0.21
CA ALA A 89 6.27 14.03 -0.07
C ALA A 89 7.07 14.33 1.21
N LYS A 90 6.45 14.96 2.21
CA LYS A 90 7.09 15.28 3.50
C LYS A 90 7.46 14.02 4.29
N THR A 91 6.68 12.94 4.17
CA THR A 91 7.01 11.63 4.77
C THR A 91 7.99 10.80 3.93
N GLY A 92 8.27 11.19 2.69
CA GLY A 92 9.12 10.45 1.77
C GLY A 92 8.46 9.20 1.18
N VAL A 93 7.13 9.11 1.17
CA VAL A 93 6.40 7.97 0.56
C VAL A 93 6.00 8.31 -0.87
N GLY A 94 6.12 7.32 -1.75
CA GLY A 94 5.52 7.35 -3.09
C GLY A 94 4.00 7.17 -3.02
N VAL A 95 3.33 7.50 -4.13
CA VAL A 95 1.89 7.27 -4.31
C VAL A 95 1.73 6.38 -5.53
N GLU A 96 1.04 5.26 -5.36
CA GLU A 96 0.75 4.27 -6.39
C GLU A 96 -0.76 4.06 -6.52
N VAL A 97 -1.22 3.79 -7.74
CA VAL A 97 -2.62 3.47 -8.02
C VAL A 97 -2.66 2.16 -8.80
N SER A 98 -3.19 1.14 -8.15
CA SER A 98 -3.41 -0.19 -8.72
C SER A 98 -4.85 -0.28 -9.22
N GLN A 99 -5.02 -0.50 -10.53
CA GLN A 99 -6.33 -0.55 -11.18
C GLN A 99 -6.75 -2.01 -11.44
N TYR A 100 -7.92 -2.40 -10.94
CA TYR A 100 -8.45 -3.75 -11.07
C TYR A 100 -9.72 -3.75 -11.91
N ALA A 101 -9.79 -4.59 -12.94
CA ALA A 101 -11.03 -4.75 -13.70
C ALA A 101 -12.14 -5.28 -12.77
N CYS A 102 -13.22 -4.53 -12.63
CA CYS A 102 -14.43 -4.99 -11.95
C CYS A 102 -15.51 -5.28 -12.98
N SER A 103 -16.35 -6.25 -12.69
CA SER A 103 -17.54 -6.54 -13.47
C SER A 103 -18.78 -5.98 -12.79
N ASP A 104 -19.83 -5.66 -13.57
CA ASP A 104 -21.09 -5.17 -13.01
C ASP A 104 -21.80 -6.21 -12.11
N GLU A 105 -21.38 -7.49 -12.15
CA GLU A 105 -21.89 -8.55 -11.26
C GLU A 105 -21.35 -8.46 -9.83
N ASP A 106 -20.26 -7.70 -9.63
CA ASP A 106 -19.64 -7.51 -8.31
C ASP A 106 -20.38 -6.44 -7.47
N ASP A 107 -21.21 -5.59 -8.11
CA ASP A 107 -21.98 -4.51 -7.46
C ASP A 107 -23.28 -5.02 -6.78
N GLU A 108 -23.73 -6.27 -7.02
CA GLU A 108 -24.97 -6.83 -6.42
C GLU A 108 -24.80 -7.42 -5.01
N LYS A 109 -23.59 -7.38 -4.42
CA LYS A 109 -23.23 -8.08 -3.18
C LYS A 109 -22.73 -7.19 -2.03
N SER A 110 -22.77 -5.86 -2.17
CA SER A 110 -22.30 -4.90 -1.16
C SER A 110 -23.45 -4.17 -0.46
#